data_AF-A0A7W3LMU1-F1
#
_entry.id   AF-A0A7W3LMU1-F1
#
_cell.length_a   1.000
_cell.length_b   1.000
_cell.length_c   1.000
_cell.angle_alpha   90.00
_cell.angle_beta   90.00
_cell.angle_gamma   90.00
#
_symmetry.space_group_name_H-M   'P 1'
#
loop_
_entity.id
_entity.type
_entity.pdbx_description
1 polymer ?
#
loop_
_entity_poly.entity_id
_entity_poly.type
_entity_poly.pdbx_seq_one_letter_code
_entity_poly.pdbx_strand_id
1 'polypeptide(L)'
;MRSIVTAHRTAARAVTGALALGGCLLAAPPIQAAAPGKVEFVYTAPKVSRAGDSVTWGWSIRNNGGEPVEKVVLTHRFRPVMKVRSVSARCRVLKDAIRCEYGSLKAGEARSGVIVAEVPATAAGNVQINGRVTWQQRGAAPAPAPAPAPSASPAATGAGKAEAPAEGSAGD
;
A
#
# COMPACT_ATOMS: atom_id res chain seq x y z
N MET A 1 -42.66 20.28 26.62
CA MET A 1 -43.06 19.92 25.23
C MET A 1 -42.84 18.41 25.11
N ARG A 2 -43.90 17.59 25.19
CA ARG A 2 -44.65 17.02 24.03
C ARG A 2 -43.72 16.20 23.12
N SER A 3 -43.93 14.93 22.77
CA SER A 3 -44.99 13.96 23.02
C SER A 3 -44.47 12.58 22.61
N ILE A 4 -45.05 11.55 23.23
CA ILE A 4 -45.08 10.14 22.84
C ILE A 4 -45.74 10.01 21.46
N VAL A 5 -45.16 9.28 20.49
CA VAL A 5 -45.86 8.69 19.33
C VAL A 5 -45.03 7.48 18.82
N THR A 6 -45.35 6.25 19.21
CA THR A 6 -46.26 5.29 18.55
C THR A 6 -45.52 4.28 17.67
N ALA A 7 -45.51 3.03 18.16
CA ALA A 7 -45.25 1.84 17.38
C ALA A 7 -46.29 1.69 16.27
N HIS A 8 -45.85 1.45 15.03
CA HIS A 8 -46.71 0.90 13.99
C HIS A 8 -46.22 -0.49 13.60
N ARG A 9 -46.97 -1.48 14.07
CA ARG A 9 -46.95 -2.84 13.53
C ARG A 9 -47.71 -2.88 12.21
N THR A 10 -47.16 -3.70 11.32
CA THR A 10 -47.82 -4.51 10.27
C THR A 10 -48.66 -3.82 9.20
N ALA A 11 -48.20 -3.95 7.97
CA ALA A 11 -49.06 -4.40 6.88
C ALA A 11 -48.32 -5.47 6.08
N ALA A 12 -48.71 -6.73 6.28
CA ALA A 12 -48.45 -7.80 5.34
C ALA A 12 -49.47 -7.67 4.19
N ARG A 13 -48.97 -7.62 2.96
CA ARG A 13 -49.75 -7.99 1.76
C ARG A 13 -48.90 -8.93 0.94
N ALA A 14 -49.26 -10.22 0.98
CA ALA A 14 -48.82 -11.20 0.01
C ALA A 14 -49.57 -10.94 -1.30
N VAL A 15 -48.85 -10.90 -2.42
CA VAL A 15 -49.42 -11.20 -3.74
C VAL A 15 -48.49 -12.20 -4.41
N THR A 16 -49.09 -13.35 -4.67
CA THR A 16 -48.61 -14.51 -5.39
C THR A 16 -48.34 -14.16 -6.85
N GLY A 17 -47.26 -14.70 -7.43
CA GLY A 17 -47.18 -14.98 -8.87
C GLY A 17 -45.94 -14.46 -9.58
N ALA A 18 -44.95 -15.32 -9.75
CA ALA A 18 -44.51 -15.83 -11.06
C ALA A 18 -43.19 -16.59 -10.88
N LEU A 19 -43.19 -17.89 -11.19
CA LEU A 19 -41.96 -18.61 -11.50
C LEU A 19 -41.31 -17.92 -12.71
N ALA A 20 -40.13 -17.34 -12.50
CA ALA A 20 -39.15 -17.15 -13.54
C ALA A 20 -37.83 -17.71 -13.02
N LEU A 21 -37.35 -18.77 -13.66
CA LEU A 21 -36.00 -19.30 -13.54
C LEU A 21 -35.02 -18.20 -14.02
N GLY A 22 -34.66 -17.28 -13.13
CA GLY A 22 -33.75 -16.17 -13.41
C GLY A 22 -32.55 -16.28 -12.48
N GLY A 23 -31.39 -16.61 -13.06
CA GLY A 23 -30.16 -16.92 -12.33
C GLY A 23 -29.81 -15.92 -11.24
N CYS A 24 -29.31 -16.46 -10.12
CA CYS A 24 -28.67 -15.70 -9.06
C CYS A 24 -27.41 -15.03 -9.64
N LEU A 25 -27.57 -13.85 -10.24
CA LEU A 25 -26.50 -12.92 -10.49
C LEU A 25 -26.00 -12.47 -9.11
N LEU A 26 -25.05 -13.23 -8.56
CA LEU A 26 -24.20 -12.74 -7.49
C LEU A 26 -23.49 -11.51 -8.05
N ALA A 27 -24.05 -10.34 -7.80
CA ALA A 27 -23.38 -9.08 -8.06
C ALA A 27 -22.09 -9.11 -7.24
N ALA A 28 -20.96 -9.31 -7.90
CA ALA A 28 -19.67 -9.17 -7.27
C ALA A 28 -19.62 -7.76 -6.64
N PRO A 29 -19.20 -7.63 -5.36
CA PRO A 29 -19.03 -6.33 -4.77
C PRO A 29 -18.10 -5.49 -5.66
N PRO A 30 -18.34 -4.18 -5.82
CA PRO A 30 -17.46 -3.33 -6.60
C PRO A 30 -16.04 -3.47 -6.04
N ILE A 31 -15.09 -3.84 -6.89
CA ILE A 31 -13.67 -3.87 -6.54
C ILE A 31 -13.27 -2.41 -6.32
N GLN A 32 -13.35 -1.96 -5.06
CA GLN A 32 -12.85 -0.64 -4.69
C GLN A 32 -11.34 -0.67 -4.87
N ALA A 33 -10.82 0.17 -5.78
CA ALA A 33 -9.37 0.34 -5.89
C ALA A 33 -8.80 0.78 -4.54
N ALA A 34 -7.68 0.18 -4.12
CA ALA A 34 -7.05 0.56 -2.88
C ALA A 34 -6.59 2.02 -2.93
N ALA A 35 -6.78 2.74 -1.82
CA ALA A 35 -6.36 4.13 -1.72
C ALA A 35 -4.84 4.26 -1.92
N PRO A 36 -4.34 5.34 -2.55
CA PRO A 36 -2.92 5.52 -2.75
C PRO A 36 -2.16 5.59 -1.41
N GLY A 37 -0.83 5.47 -1.46
CA GLY A 37 0.03 5.63 -0.30
C GLY A 37 -0.18 7.00 0.36
N LYS A 38 -0.12 7.02 1.69
CA LYS A 38 -0.25 8.25 2.49
C LYS A 38 0.67 8.17 3.69
N VAL A 39 1.86 8.77 3.58
CA VAL A 39 2.83 8.74 4.68
C VAL A 39 2.71 9.97 5.55
N GLU A 40 2.55 9.74 6.85
CA GLU A 40 2.53 10.76 7.89
C GLU A 40 3.56 10.42 8.95
N PHE A 41 4.07 11.45 9.62
CA PHE A 41 4.92 11.26 10.79
C PHE A 41 4.52 12.23 11.91
N VAL A 42 4.74 11.82 13.15
CA VAL A 42 4.44 12.59 14.35
C VAL A 42 5.59 12.48 15.34
N TYR A 43 5.91 13.58 16.01
CA TYR A 43 6.82 13.57 17.15
C TYR A 43 6.08 13.21 18.44
N THR A 44 6.78 12.51 19.33
CA THR A 44 6.39 12.44 20.74
C THR A 44 6.81 13.72 21.46
N ALA A 45 6.24 13.97 22.64
CA ALA A 45 6.74 15.04 23.51
C ALA A 45 8.26 14.86 23.76
N PRO A 46 9.05 15.93 23.63
CA PRO A 46 10.48 15.87 23.87
C PRO A 46 10.76 15.62 25.36
N LYS A 47 11.82 14.86 25.63
CA LYS A 47 12.31 14.64 27.00
C LYS A 47 13.60 15.42 27.20
N VAL A 48 13.60 16.39 28.10
CA VAL A 48 14.79 17.13 28.51
C VAL A 48 15.46 16.38 29.66
N SER A 49 16.78 16.25 29.66
CA SER A 49 17.52 15.65 30.77
C SER A 49 17.35 16.49 32.05
N ARG A 50 17.54 15.86 33.22
CA ARG A 50 17.51 16.58 34.50
C ARG A 50 18.52 17.73 34.56
N ALA A 51 19.67 17.57 33.92
CA ALA A 51 20.71 18.59 33.85
C ALA A 51 20.42 19.68 32.80
N GLY A 52 19.41 19.52 31.94
CA GLY A 52 19.08 20.46 30.87
C GLY A 52 20.05 20.45 29.68
N ASP A 53 21.07 19.59 29.71
CA ASP A 53 22.17 19.52 28.74
C ASP A 53 21.85 18.68 27.49
N SER A 54 20.74 17.94 27.50
CA SER A 54 20.37 17.08 26.39
C SER A 54 18.86 16.95 26.25
N VAL A 55 18.42 16.78 25.01
CA VAL A 55 17.01 16.60 24.65
C VAL A 55 16.87 15.36 23.78
N THR A 56 15.85 14.58 24.06
CA THR A 56 15.48 13.37 23.33
C THR A 56 14.16 13.59 22.61
N TRP A 57 14.16 13.37 21.30
CA TRP A 57 12.95 13.38 20.47
C TRP A 57 12.67 11.97 19.98
N GLY A 58 11.44 11.50 20.21
CA GLY A 58 10.89 10.31 19.58
C GLY A 58 9.95 10.68 18.44
N TRP A 59 9.81 9.81 17.46
CA TRP A 59 8.79 9.95 16.42
C TRP A 59 8.26 8.60 15.95
N SER A 60 7.10 8.65 15.28
CA SER A 60 6.52 7.54 14.53
C SER A 60 6.21 8.01 13.11
N ILE A 61 6.52 7.18 12.12
CA ILE A 61 6.18 7.35 10.70
C ILE A 61 5.30 6.18 10.28
N ARG A 62 4.20 6.45 9.60
CA ARG A 62 3.21 5.44 9.19
C ARG A 62 2.69 5.70 7.79
N ASN A 63 2.49 4.64 7.02
CA ASN A 63 1.69 4.69 5.81
C ASN A 63 0.22 4.40 6.16
N ASN A 64 -0.61 5.45 6.17
CA ASN A 64 -2.05 5.39 6.39
C ASN A 64 -2.83 5.18 5.08
N GLY A 65 -2.14 4.98 3.95
CA GLY A 65 -2.73 4.66 2.66
C GLY A 65 -3.04 3.17 2.50
N GLY A 66 -3.76 2.83 1.44
CA GLY A 66 -4.14 1.45 1.09
C GLY A 66 -3.06 0.70 0.30
N GLU A 67 -2.13 1.43 -0.32
CA GLU A 67 -1.05 0.89 -1.16
C GLU A 67 0.34 1.09 -0.52
N PRO A 68 1.33 0.22 -0.80
CA PRO A 68 2.69 0.38 -0.31
C PRO A 68 3.39 1.57 -0.98
N VAL A 69 4.27 2.21 -0.23
CA VAL A 69 5.13 3.31 -0.69
C VAL A 69 6.60 2.90 -0.68
N GLU A 70 7.41 3.62 -1.45
CA GLU A 70 8.85 3.42 -1.55
C GLU A 70 9.63 4.73 -1.44
N LYS A 71 10.96 4.61 -1.40
CA LYS A 71 11.91 5.72 -1.21
C LYS A 71 11.52 6.64 -0.06
N VAL A 72 11.08 6.04 1.05
CA VAL A 72 10.63 6.77 2.23
C VAL A 72 11.84 7.32 2.97
N VAL A 73 11.94 8.64 3.01
CA VAL A 73 13.02 9.39 3.67
C VAL A 73 12.43 10.45 4.59
N LEU A 74 12.85 10.43 5.86
CA LEU A 74 12.53 11.46 6.85
C LEU A 74 13.79 12.26 7.15
N THR A 75 13.72 13.58 7.00
CA THR A 75 14.83 14.49 7.30
C THR A 75 14.47 15.38 8.47
N HIS A 76 15.31 15.41 9.49
CA HIS A 76 15.17 16.28 10.65
C HIS A 76 16.21 17.40 10.62
N ARG A 77 15.83 18.59 11.08
CA ARG A 77 16.74 19.74 11.25
C ARG A 77 16.49 20.42 12.59
N PHE A 78 17.56 20.87 13.23
CA PHE A 78 17.52 21.61 14.48
C PHE A 78 17.73 23.11 14.27
N ARG A 79 17.06 23.90 15.10
CA ARG A 79 17.30 25.34 15.24
C ARG A 79 17.41 25.66 16.74
N PRO A 80 18.58 26.11 17.23
CA PRO A 80 19.87 26.20 16.53
C PRO A 80 20.42 24.83 16.13
N VAL A 81 21.51 24.80 15.36
CA VAL A 81 22.21 23.53 15.07
C VAL A 81 22.78 22.98 16.36
N MET A 82 22.45 21.72 16.67
CA MET A 82 22.84 21.03 17.90
C MET A 82 23.79 19.88 17.59
N LYS A 83 24.65 19.54 18.54
CA LYS A 83 25.51 18.35 18.43
C LYS A 83 24.70 17.10 18.75
N VAL A 84 24.66 16.16 17.81
CA VAL A 84 23.90 14.92 17.94
C VAL A 84 24.71 13.90 18.73
N ARG A 85 24.14 13.32 19.79
CA ARG A 85 24.75 12.23 20.56
C ARG A 85 24.47 10.87 19.95
N SER A 86 23.21 10.63 19.61
CA SER A 86 22.78 9.35 19.06
C SER A 86 21.56 9.51 18.16
N VAL A 87 21.46 8.60 17.19
CA VAL A 87 20.34 8.47 16.29
C VAL A 87 19.97 7.00 16.14
N SER A 88 18.73 6.72 15.75
CA SER A 88 18.30 5.36 15.42
C SER A 88 19.07 4.79 14.22
N ALA A 89 19.22 3.47 14.16
CA ALA A 89 20.08 2.77 13.18
C ALA A 89 19.81 3.10 11.69
N ARG A 90 18.58 3.52 11.34
CA ARG A 90 18.20 3.91 9.98
C ARG A 90 18.52 5.37 9.65
N CYS A 91 19.09 6.11 10.59
CA CYS A 91 19.38 7.52 10.48
C CYS A 91 20.89 7.77 10.40
N ARG A 92 21.27 8.76 9.59
CA ARG A 92 22.64 9.26 9.48
C ARG A 92 22.67 10.75 9.79
N VAL A 93 23.65 11.15 10.59
CA VAL A 93 23.90 12.56 10.89
C VAL A 93 24.67 13.18 9.73
N LEU A 94 24.15 14.29 9.21
CA LEU A 94 24.79 15.15 8.21
C LEU A 94 25.23 16.45 8.92
N LYS A 95 25.83 17.37 8.16
CA LYS A 95 26.34 18.64 8.72
C LYS A 95 25.26 19.48 9.42
N ASP A 96 24.07 19.58 8.84
CA ASP A 96 22.97 20.45 9.28
C ASP A 96 21.62 19.73 9.40
N ALA A 97 21.61 18.40 9.23
CA ALA A 97 20.41 17.60 9.18
C ALA A 97 20.66 16.16 9.65
N ILE A 98 19.58 15.45 9.97
CA ILE A 98 19.61 14.01 10.21
C ILE A 98 18.70 13.37 9.17
N ARG A 99 19.23 12.45 8.38
CA ARG A 99 18.49 11.76 7.31
C ARG A 99 18.23 10.31 7.70
N CYS A 100 16.96 9.95 7.81
CA CYS A 100 16.49 8.60 8.11
C CYS A 100 15.89 7.95 6.85
N GLU A 101 16.39 6.79 6.48
CA GLU A 101 15.98 6.06 5.27
C GLU A 101 15.27 4.76 5.66
N TYR A 102 14.02 4.63 5.24
CA TYR A 102 13.18 3.47 5.57
C TYR A 102 12.97 2.53 4.38
N GLY A 103 13.34 2.95 3.17
CA GLY A 103 13.11 2.17 1.96
C GLY A 103 11.63 2.18 1.59
N SER A 104 10.89 1.16 2.00
CA SER A 104 9.45 1.02 1.74
C SER A 104 8.63 0.88 3.02
N LEU A 105 7.38 1.32 2.97
CA LEU A 105 6.38 1.05 4.01
C LEU A 105 5.15 0.42 3.36
N LYS A 106 4.77 -0.78 3.81
CA LYS A 106 3.51 -1.42 3.43
C LYS A 106 2.31 -0.59 3.93
N ALA A 107 1.14 -0.86 3.38
CA ALA A 107 -0.11 -0.28 3.88
C ALA A 107 -0.26 -0.58 5.38
N GLY A 108 -0.54 0.45 6.17
CA GLY A 108 -0.67 0.37 7.63
C GLY A 108 0.64 0.23 8.40
N GLU A 109 1.78 -0.01 7.75
CA GLU A 109 3.08 -0.22 8.40
C GLU A 109 3.58 1.06 9.09
N ALA A 110 4.10 0.89 10.31
CA ALA A 110 4.70 1.95 11.09
C ALA A 110 6.15 1.64 11.46
N ARG A 111 6.95 2.70 11.57
CA ARG A 111 8.32 2.68 12.07
C ARG A 111 8.51 3.82 13.07
N SER A 112 9.39 3.62 14.02
CA SER A 112 9.69 4.62 15.05
C SER A 112 11.18 4.91 15.08
N GLY A 113 11.53 6.03 15.70
CA GLY A 113 12.92 6.37 15.96
C GLY A 113 13.06 7.36 17.11
N VAL A 114 14.32 7.53 17.50
CA VAL A 114 14.80 8.42 18.54
C VAL A 114 16.06 9.15 18.06
N ILE A 115 16.15 10.42 18.43
CA ILE A 115 17.35 11.27 18.33
C ILE A 115 17.62 11.85 19.70
N VAL A 116 18.89 11.83 20.11
CA VAL A 116 19.39 12.53 21.30
C VAL A 116 20.40 13.57 20.84
N ALA A 117 20.23 14.83 21.25
CA ALA A 117 21.18 15.91 20.97
C ALA A 117 21.54 16.71 22.23
N GLU A 118 22.72 17.31 22.22
CA GLU A 118 23.23 18.19 23.26
C GLU A 118 22.67 19.60 23.08
N VAL A 119 22.16 20.17 24.17
CA VAL A 119 21.81 21.58 24.25
C VAL A 119 23.08 22.38 24.47
N PRO A 120 23.48 23.27 23.55
CA PRO A 120 24.64 24.13 23.76
C PRO A 120 24.43 24.98 25.02
N ALA A 121 25.44 25.11 25.88
CA ALA A 121 25.37 25.99 27.05
C ALA A 121 25.14 27.47 26.66
N THR A 122 25.50 27.84 25.43
CA THR A 122 25.28 29.17 24.85
C THR A 122 23.94 29.30 24.15
N ALA A 123 23.10 28.26 24.12
CA ALA A 123 21.80 28.32 23.48
C ALA A 123 20.88 29.25 24.27
N ALA A 124 20.53 30.38 23.66
CA ALA A 124 19.50 31.28 24.13
C ALA A 124 18.22 31.08 23.30
N GLY A 125 17.06 31.14 23.95
CA GLY A 125 15.76 31.00 23.30
C GLY A 125 15.30 29.54 23.13
N ASN A 126 14.42 29.32 22.15
CA ASN A 126 13.73 28.05 21.97
C ASN A 126 14.51 27.11 21.05
N VAL A 127 14.71 25.87 21.49
CA VAL A 127 15.17 24.76 20.63
C VAL A 127 13.99 24.22 19.84
N GLN A 128 14.14 24.16 18.52
CA GLN A 128 13.12 23.64 17.61
C GLN A 128 13.68 22.47 16.79
N ILE A 129 12.85 21.47 16.57
CA ILE A 129 13.10 20.39 15.62
C ILE A 129 12.02 20.41 14.54
N ASN A 130 12.42 20.31 13.28
CA ASN A 130 11.50 20.22 12.15
C ASN A 130 11.80 18.96 11.36
N GLY A 131 10.77 18.15 11.12
CA GLY A 131 10.84 16.94 10.29
C GLY A 131 10.16 17.16 8.95
N ARG A 132 10.74 16.61 7.88
CA ARG A 132 10.13 16.54 6.55
C ARG A 132 10.22 15.11 6.04
N VAL A 133 9.06 14.53 5.75
CA VAL A 133 8.96 13.21 5.12
C VAL A 133 8.79 13.37 3.61
N THR A 134 9.45 12.50 2.84
CA THR A 134 9.29 12.36 1.39
C THR A 134 9.17 10.87 1.06
N TRP A 135 8.42 10.54 0.03
CA TRP A 135 8.15 9.18 -0.40
C TRP A 135 7.68 9.18 -1.85
N GLN A 136 7.63 7.99 -2.46
CA GLN A 136 7.11 7.76 -3.80
C GLN A 136 6.06 6.65 -3.76
N GLN A 137 5.02 6.81 -4.56
CA GLN A 137 4.05 5.75 -4.77
C GLN A 137 4.76 4.59 -5.50
N ARG A 138 4.57 3.36 -5.04
CA ARG A 138 5.06 2.20 -5.79
C ARG A 138 4.27 2.12 -7.11
N GLY A 139 4.97 2.14 -8.23
CA GLY A 139 4.34 1.91 -9.54
C GLY A 139 3.72 0.51 -9.61
N ALA A 140 2.69 0.35 -10.44
CA ALA A 140 2.12 -0.97 -10.71
C ALA A 140 3.22 -1.91 -11.23
N ALA A 141 3.27 -3.14 -10.70
CA ALA A 141 4.15 -4.15 -11.25
C ALA A 141 3.78 -4.38 -12.73
N PRO A 142 4.76 -4.49 -13.65
CA PRO A 142 4.46 -4.85 -15.03
C PRO A 142 3.69 -6.18 -15.04
N ALA A 143 2.61 -6.24 -15.81
CA ALA A 143 1.84 -7.47 -15.95
C ALA A 143 2.77 -8.61 -16.42
N PRO A 144 2.59 -9.85 -15.92
CA PRO A 144 3.34 -10.98 -16.44
C PRO A 144 3.12 -11.06 -17.95
N ALA A 145 4.21 -11.26 -18.70
CA ALA A 145 4.12 -11.45 -20.14
C ALA A 145 3.14 -12.60 -20.43
N PRO A 146 2.27 -12.46 -21.46
CA PRO A 146 1.42 -13.59 -21.86
C PRO A 146 2.33 -14.79 -22.15
N ALA A 147 1.97 -15.95 -21.60
CA ALA A 147 2.67 -17.19 -21.88
C ALA A 147 2.78 -17.36 -23.40
N PRO A 148 3.94 -17.80 -23.93
CA PRO A 148 4.05 -18.09 -25.35
C PRO A 148 2.93 -19.06 -25.73
N ALA A 149 2.09 -18.66 -26.69
CA ALA A 149 1.05 -19.53 -27.23
C ALA A 149 1.73 -20.84 -27.68
N PRO A 150 1.11 -22.02 -27.44
CA PRO A 150 1.65 -23.25 -27.99
C PRO A 150 1.71 -23.09 -29.51
N SER A 151 2.92 -23.12 -30.06
CA SER A 151 3.14 -23.20 -31.50
C SER A 151 2.35 -24.41 -31.99
N ALA A 152 1.26 -24.16 -32.71
CA ALA A 152 0.59 -25.19 -33.44
C ALA A 152 1.58 -25.69 -34.49
N SER A 153 2.20 -26.86 -34.24
CA SER A 153 2.88 -27.61 -35.27
C SER A 153 1.90 -27.79 -36.43
N PRO A 154 2.25 -27.41 -37.67
CA PRO A 154 1.45 -27.81 -38.81
C PRO A 154 1.47 -29.34 -38.86
N ALA A 155 0.29 -29.93 -38.73
CA ALA A 155 0.09 -31.35 -38.94
C ALA A 155 0.64 -31.71 -40.32
N ALA A 156 1.65 -32.58 -40.35
CA ALA A 156 2.07 -33.25 -41.55
C ALA A 156 0.91 -34.15 -42.02
N THR A 157 0.17 -33.71 -43.04
CA THR A 157 -0.70 -34.59 -43.82
C THR A 157 0.19 -35.46 -44.70
N GLY A 158 0.76 -36.50 -44.10
CA GLY A 158 1.42 -37.60 -44.79
C GLY A 158 0.36 -38.47 -45.46
N ALA A 159 0.39 -38.50 -46.79
CA ALA A 159 -0.38 -39.39 -47.63
C ALA A 159 -0.06 -40.87 -47.33
N GLY A 160 -1.09 -41.72 -47.36
CA GLY A 160 -0.89 -43.16 -47.38
C GLY A 160 -2.16 -43.94 -47.05
N LYS A 161 -2.87 -44.37 -48.10
CA LYS A 161 -3.44 -45.73 -48.30
C LYS A 161 -4.68 -45.65 -49.19
N ALA A 162 -4.50 -45.88 -50.49
CA ALA A 162 -5.57 -46.30 -51.39
C ALA A 162 -5.42 -47.82 -51.57
N GLU A 163 -6.33 -48.56 -50.96
CA GLU A 163 -6.52 -50.00 -51.15
C GLU A 163 -7.90 -50.16 -51.79
N ALA A 164 -7.96 -50.89 -52.90
CA ALA A 164 -9.13 -51.15 -53.75
C ALA A 164 -10.24 -51.92 -52.99
N PRO A 165 -11.46 -52.07 -53.57
CA PRO A 165 -11.67 -53.20 -54.49
C PRO A 165 -12.73 -53.02 -55.61
N ALA A 166 -12.68 -53.96 -56.58
CA ALA A 166 -13.77 -54.59 -57.36
C ALA A 166 -14.70 -53.72 -58.24
N GLU A 167 -15.30 -54.14 -59.36
CA GLU A 167 -15.29 -55.29 -60.28
C GLU A 167 -16.37 -54.93 -61.34
N GLY A 168 -16.23 -55.31 -62.62
CA GLY A 168 -17.39 -55.33 -63.53
C GLY A 168 -17.18 -55.04 -65.02
N SER A 169 -17.44 -56.09 -65.81
CA SER A 169 -18.21 -56.10 -67.07
C SER A 169 -17.55 -55.80 -68.43
N ALA A 170 -17.28 -56.90 -69.15
CA ALA A 170 -17.76 -57.29 -70.50
C ALA A 170 -17.66 -56.34 -71.71
N GLY A 171 -17.16 -56.88 -72.84
CA GLY A 171 -17.63 -56.54 -74.19
C GLY A 171 -16.58 -56.56 -75.30
N ASP A 172 -16.65 -57.60 -76.15
CA ASP A 172 -16.05 -57.86 -77.49
C ASP A 172 -14.53 -57.76 -77.72
#